data_AF-A0A660TQF7-F1
#
_entry.id   AF-A0A660TQF7-F1
#
_cell.length_a   1.000
_cell.length_b   1.000
_cell.length_c   1.000
_cell.angle_alpha   90.00
_cell.angle_beta   90.00
_cell.angle_gamma   90.00
#
_symmetry.space_group_name_H-M   'P 1'
#
loop_
_entity.id
_entity.type
_entity.pdbx_description
1 polymer ?
#
loop_
_entity_poly.entity_id
_entity_poly.type
_entity_poly.pdbx_seq_one_letter_code
_entity_poly.pdbx_strand_id
1 'polypeptide(L)'
;MKEEETTIAIRLSEMRLIYKLIFLVAGGAVFFILFPFLLKYGRLMYIAYFLVLIVFAVIFRMVAGKKSFKITIWLWASGSIIYLLIAIFLIFKGVQPLPYVKMNQLELILYYLSYPLRVLGIFFTGLVFVAITSPIEFLKFGKLGLGIALIYRAFEYSISSFEENRIALMIQGSWPDFADSDSRIRLFFKLIRSTPLLIATTFRNIILWSPWAWICYNAIKKDIIRRMKDESIFNSNAGRSRSSSNNSH
;
A
#
# COMPACT_ATOMS: atom_id res chain seq x y z
N MET A 1 25.59 -0.97 -10.47
CA MET A 1 24.60 -1.12 -9.37
C MET A 1 23.31 -0.32 -9.56
N LYS A 2 23.31 0.94 -10.01
CA LYS A 2 22.04 1.67 -10.33
C LYS A 2 21.27 1.05 -11.52
N GLU A 3 21.99 0.54 -12.53
CA GLU A 3 21.43 -0.05 -13.75
C GLU A 3 20.67 -1.38 -13.53
N GLU A 4 21.18 -2.24 -12.64
CA GLU A 4 20.53 -3.52 -12.31
C GLU A 4 19.24 -3.35 -11.50
N GLU A 5 19.21 -2.40 -10.56
CA GLU A 5 18.01 -2.06 -9.77
C GLU A 5 16.86 -1.65 -10.70
N THR A 6 17.14 -0.81 -11.70
CA THR A 6 16.16 -0.40 -12.72
C THR A 6 15.72 -1.54 -13.62
N THR A 7 16.61 -2.46 -14.00
CA THR A 7 16.30 -3.54 -14.95
C THR A 7 15.31 -4.55 -14.36
N ILE A 8 15.43 -4.88 -13.07
CA ILE A 8 14.52 -5.83 -12.41
C ILE A 8 13.16 -5.21 -12.14
N ALA A 9 13.11 -3.93 -11.74
CA ALA A 9 11.86 -3.21 -11.55
C ALA A 9 11.04 -3.14 -12.85
N ILE A 10 11.69 -2.86 -13.98
CA ILE A 10 11.05 -2.82 -15.30
C ILE A 10 10.52 -4.22 -15.70
N ARG A 11 11.33 -5.28 -15.55
CA ARG A 11 10.87 -6.64 -15.87
C ARG A 11 9.68 -7.08 -15.02
N LEU A 12 9.67 -6.72 -13.73
CA LEU A 12 8.54 -7.03 -12.84
C LEU A 12 7.29 -6.21 -13.16
N SER A 13 7.44 -4.97 -13.63
CA SER A 13 6.30 -4.13 -14.01
C SER A 13 5.67 -4.58 -15.34
N GLU A 14 6.41 -5.20 -16.24
CA GLU A 14 5.88 -5.77 -17.49
C GLU A 14 5.08 -7.07 -17.29
N MET A 15 5.18 -7.71 -16.13
CA MET A 15 4.44 -8.95 -15.84
C MET A 15 2.92 -8.73 -15.87
N ARG A 16 2.18 -9.78 -16.25
CA ARG A 16 0.72 -9.75 -16.19
C ARG A 16 0.23 -9.51 -14.76
N LEU A 17 -0.79 -8.67 -14.60
CA LEU A 17 -1.40 -8.33 -13.32
C LEU A 17 -1.78 -9.55 -12.45
N ILE A 18 -2.19 -10.66 -13.08
CA ILE A 18 -2.51 -11.91 -12.36
C ILE A 18 -1.32 -12.44 -11.56
N TYR A 19 -0.09 -12.36 -12.10
CA TYR A 19 1.11 -12.83 -11.42
C TYR A 19 1.52 -11.88 -10.30
N LYS A 20 1.33 -10.57 -10.49
CA LYS A 20 1.53 -9.57 -9.43
C LYS A 20 0.56 -9.80 -8.26
N LEU A 21 -0.70 -10.14 -8.56
CA LEU A 21 -1.71 -10.48 -7.55
C LEU A 21 -1.37 -11.80 -6.84
N ILE A 22 -0.94 -12.83 -7.57
CA ILE A 22 -0.47 -14.08 -6.96
C ILE A 22 0.73 -13.80 -6.04
N PHE A 23 1.68 -12.97 -6.46
CA PHE A 23 2.80 -12.56 -5.63
C PHE A 23 2.34 -11.84 -4.36
N LEU A 24 1.39 -10.89 -4.47
CA LEU A 24 0.82 -10.18 -3.33
C LEU A 24 0.15 -11.13 -2.34
N VAL A 25 -0.70 -12.02 -2.85
CA VAL A 25 -1.43 -13.00 -2.03
C VAL A 25 -0.47 -14.01 -1.43
N ALA A 26 0.50 -14.51 -2.19
CA ALA A 26 1.50 -15.45 -1.71
C ALA A 26 2.41 -14.83 -0.64
N GLY A 27 2.92 -13.63 -0.85
CA GLY A 27 3.74 -12.94 0.15
C GLY A 27 2.94 -12.63 1.42
N GLY A 28 1.70 -12.12 1.27
CA GLY A 28 0.80 -11.93 2.40
C GLY A 28 0.52 -13.23 3.16
N ALA A 29 0.18 -14.30 2.43
CA ALA A 29 -0.07 -15.63 2.98
C ALA A 29 1.16 -16.21 3.68
N VAL A 30 2.36 -16.08 3.11
CA VAL A 30 3.63 -16.50 3.73
C VAL A 30 3.78 -15.85 5.10
N PHE A 31 3.67 -14.53 5.21
CA PHE A 31 3.81 -13.84 6.50
C PHE A 31 2.63 -14.06 7.46
N PHE A 32 1.45 -14.45 6.97
CA PHE A 32 0.27 -14.72 7.80
C PHE A 32 0.20 -16.18 8.28
N ILE A 33 0.54 -17.13 7.41
CA ILE A 33 0.41 -18.57 7.60
C ILE A 33 1.64 -19.14 8.30
N LEU A 34 2.87 -18.70 7.95
CA LEU A 34 4.07 -19.20 8.65
C LEU A 34 4.10 -18.77 10.11
N PHE A 35 3.47 -17.64 10.45
CA PHE A 35 3.48 -17.08 11.78
C PHE A 35 2.93 -18.02 12.87
N PRO A 36 1.72 -18.61 12.77
CA PRO A 36 1.25 -19.59 13.75
C PRO A 36 2.09 -20.88 13.80
N PHE A 37 2.80 -21.24 12.73
CA PHE A 37 3.70 -22.39 12.70
C PHE A 37 5.05 -22.15 13.39
N LEU A 38 5.44 -20.88 13.62
CA LEU A 38 6.64 -20.53 14.39
C LEU A 38 6.63 -21.15 15.79
N LEU A 39 5.45 -21.19 16.42
CA LEU A 39 5.27 -21.75 17.76
C LEU A 39 5.37 -23.29 17.77
N LYS A 40 4.90 -23.96 16.71
CA LYS A 40 4.80 -25.43 16.67
C LYS A 40 6.13 -26.12 16.36
N TYR A 41 6.93 -25.54 15.47
CA TYR A 41 8.16 -26.17 14.96
C TYR A 41 9.44 -25.48 15.47
N GLY A 42 9.31 -24.54 16.42
CA GLY A 42 10.41 -23.96 17.16
C GLY A 42 11.38 -23.13 16.32
N ARG A 43 12.65 -23.08 16.77
CA ARG A 43 13.70 -22.14 16.29
C ARG A 43 13.99 -22.22 14.78
N LEU A 44 13.87 -23.40 14.17
CA LEU A 44 14.13 -23.56 12.73
C LEU A 44 13.17 -22.76 11.86
N MET A 45 11.88 -22.72 12.23
CA MET A 45 10.90 -21.93 11.47
C MET A 45 11.12 -20.42 11.65
N TYR A 46 11.62 -19.98 12.80
CA TYR A 46 12.03 -18.59 12.99
C TYR A 46 13.19 -18.20 12.07
N ILE A 47 14.17 -19.09 11.87
CA ILE A 47 15.29 -18.86 10.94
C ILE A 47 14.78 -18.78 9.50
N ALA A 48 13.95 -19.74 9.07
CA ALA A 48 13.36 -19.75 7.73
C ALA A 48 12.53 -18.49 7.48
N TYR A 49 11.72 -18.10 8.46
CA TYR A 49 10.93 -16.88 8.42
C TYR A 49 11.79 -15.62 8.27
N PHE A 50 12.87 -15.51 9.03
CA PHE A 50 13.79 -14.37 8.94
C PHE A 50 14.51 -14.33 7.58
N LEU A 51 14.90 -15.48 7.04
CA LEU A 51 15.49 -15.60 5.71
C LEU A 51 14.52 -15.12 4.62
N VAL A 52 13.26 -15.55 4.68
CA VAL A 52 12.21 -15.09 3.77
C VAL A 52 12.01 -13.58 3.88
N LEU A 53 11.99 -13.03 5.09
CA LEU A 53 11.89 -11.58 5.33
C LEU A 53 13.06 -10.83 4.68
N ILE A 54 14.29 -11.32 4.81
CA ILE A 54 15.47 -10.73 4.16
C ILE A 54 15.32 -10.74 2.64
N VAL A 55 14.88 -11.86 2.05
CA VAL A 55 14.67 -11.96 0.60
C VAL A 55 13.66 -10.91 0.12
N PHE A 56 12.52 -10.76 0.82
CA PHE A 56 11.54 -9.72 0.51
C PHE A 56 12.08 -8.30 0.71
N ALA A 57 12.91 -8.08 1.73
CA ALA A 57 13.57 -6.79 1.95
C ALA A 57 14.53 -6.44 0.81
N VAL A 58 15.29 -7.41 0.30
CA VAL A 58 16.18 -7.24 -0.86
C VAL A 58 15.37 -6.91 -2.10
N ILE A 59 14.32 -7.68 -2.41
CA ILE A 59 13.43 -7.41 -3.55
C ILE A 59 12.85 -5.99 -3.43
N PHE A 60 12.34 -5.61 -2.26
CA PHE A 60 11.79 -4.28 -2.04
C PHE A 60 12.83 -3.18 -2.24
N ARG A 61 14.05 -3.36 -1.73
CA ARG A 61 15.15 -2.41 -1.94
C ARG A 61 15.47 -2.23 -3.43
N MET A 62 15.46 -3.32 -4.20
CA MET A 62 15.74 -3.28 -5.64
C MET A 62 14.63 -2.59 -6.43
N VAL A 63 13.37 -2.83 -6.08
CA VAL A 63 12.20 -2.28 -6.78
C VAL A 63 11.93 -0.82 -6.41
N ALA A 64 11.87 -0.50 -5.12
CA ALA A 64 11.48 0.84 -4.65
C ALA A 64 12.68 1.80 -4.50
N GLY A 65 13.90 1.27 -4.59
CA GLY A 65 15.15 2.02 -4.44
C GLY A 65 15.59 2.27 -2.99
N LYS A 66 16.85 2.66 -2.84
CA LYS A 66 17.52 2.82 -1.53
C LYS A 66 16.89 3.87 -0.62
N LYS A 67 16.40 4.99 -1.19
CA LYS A 67 15.81 6.10 -0.41
C LYS A 67 14.49 5.66 0.23
N SER A 68 13.58 5.09 -0.57
CA SER A 68 12.29 4.56 -0.11
C SER A 68 12.50 3.46 0.93
N PHE A 69 13.42 2.52 0.68
CA PHE A 69 13.76 1.48 1.65
C PHE A 69 14.19 2.05 3.00
N LYS A 70 15.09 3.03 3.01
CA LYS A 70 15.57 3.67 4.25
C LYS A 70 14.44 4.35 5.02
N ILE A 71 13.54 5.05 4.32
CA ILE A 71 12.37 5.70 4.92
C ILE A 71 11.43 4.66 5.52
N THR A 72 11.10 3.60 4.79
CA THR A 72 10.22 2.52 5.28
C THR A 72 10.78 1.85 6.53
N ILE A 73 12.07 1.51 6.54
CA ILE A 73 12.71 0.92 7.74
C ILE A 73 12.69 1.89 8.92
N TRP A 74 12.94 3.17 8.69
CA TRP A 74 12.88 4.19 9.75
C TRP A 74 11.48 4.32 10.35
N LEU A 75 10.46 4.40 9.48
CA LEU A 75 9.06 4.49 9.91
C LEU A 75 8.66 3.23 10.69
N TRP A 76 9.02 2.05 10.19
CA TRP A 76 8.78 0.79 10.88
C TRP A 76 9.50 0.70 12.22
N ALA A 77 10.77 1.13 12.29
CA ALA A 77 11.54 1.13 13.53
C ALA A 77 10.88 2.04 14.57
N SER A 78 10.40 3.22 14.16
CA SER A 78 9.71 4.14 15.05
C SER A 78 8.43 3.54 15.64
N GLY A 79 7.61 2.86 14.83
CA GLY A 79 6.42 2.15 15.31
C GLY A 79 6.77 0.93 16.16
N SER A 80 7.84 0.23 15.81
CA SER A 80 8.30 -0.96 16.54
C SER A 80 8.79 -0.61 17.94
N ILE A 81 9.41 0.55 18.16
CA ILE A 81 9.82 1.00 19.50
C ILE A 81 8.61 1.12 20.43
N ILE A 82 7.54 1.77 19.96
CA ILE A 82 6.30 1.93 20.74
C ILE A 82 5.70 0.57 21.07
N TYR A 83 5.63 -0.32 20.07
CA TYR A 83 5.15 -1.68 20.27
C TYR A 83 6.01 -2.46 21.29
N LEU A 84 7.33 -2.31 21.22
CA LEU A 84 8.27 -3.05 22.06
C LEU A 84 8.16 -2.64 23.53
N LEU A 85 7.87 -1.37 23.83
CA LEU A 85 7.55 -0.91 25.18
C LEU A 85 6.30 -1.63 25.75
N ILE A 86 5.24 -1.75 24.94
CA ILE A 86 4.02 -2.46 25.33
C ILE A 86 4.30 -3.96 25.49
N ALA A 87 5.03 -4.55 24.55
CA ALA A 87 5.36 -5.96 24.56
C ALA A 87 6.20 -6.35 25.78
N ILE A 88 7.21 -5.55 26.15
CA ILE A 88 8.02 -5.76 27.36
C ILE A 88 7.13 -5.82 28.60
N PHE A 89 6.19 -4.87 28.75
CA PHE A 89 5.26 -4.86 29.86
C PHE A 89 4.42 -6.15 29.93
N LEU A 90 3.91 -6.61 28.78
CA LEU A 90 3.13 -7.85 28.70
C LEU A 90 3.96 -9.10 29.00
N ILE A 91 5.21 -9.15 28.53
CA ILE A 91 6.15 -10.25 28.79
C ILE A 91 6.46 -10.34 30.29
N PHE A 92 6.75 -9.21 30.95
CA PHE A 92 7.02 -9.19 32.40
C PHE A 92 5.81 -9.63 33.24
N LYS A 93 4.60 -9.30 32.79
CA LYS A 93 3.35 -9.76 33.41
C LYS A 93 2.99 -11.21 33.09
N GLY A 94 3.74 -11.86 32.20
CA GLY A 94 3.47 -13.24 31.76
C GLY A 94 2.14 -13.39 31.03
N VAL A 95 1.64 -12.32 30.41
CA VAL A 95 0.36 -12.33 29.69
C VAL A 95 0.52 -13.23 28.47
N GLN A 96 -0.27 -14.30 28.40
CA GLN A 96 -0.26 -15.21 27.27
C GLN A 96 -1.03 -14.57 26.10
N PRO A 97 -0.44 -14.49 24.90
CA PRO A 97 -1.09 -13.89 23.74
C PRO A 97 -2.22 -14.76 23.17
N LEU A 98 -2.24 -16.05 23.50
CA LEU A 98 -3.25 -17.01 23.07
C LEU A 98 -3.89 -17.66 24.31
N PRO A 99 -5.23 -17.70 24.41
CA PRO A 99 -5.91 -18.23 25.59
C PRO A 99 -5.73 -19.74 25.77
N TYR A 100 -5.37 -20.48 24.71
CA TYR A 100 -5.32 -21.95 24.72
C TYR A 100 -3.90 -22.53 24.65
N VAL A 101 -2.85 -21.71 24.57
CA VAL A 101 -1.46 -22.17 24.42
C VAL A 101 -0.62 -21.58 25.54
N LYS A 102 -0.06 -22.44 26.39
CA LYS A 102 0.93 -22.03 27.39
C LYS A 102 2.31 -22.00 26.75
N MET A 103 2.88 -20.80 26.61
CA MET A 103 4.22 -20.60 26.06
C MET A 103 5.25 -20.45 27.19
N ASN A 104 6.43 -21.01 27.00
CA ASN A 104 7.58 -20.73 27.85
C ASN A 104 8.06 -19.28 27.69
N GLN A 105 8.82 -18.74 28.65
CA GLN A 105 9.30 -17.34 28.60
C GLN A 105 10.05 -17.01 27.29
N LEU A 106 10.91 -17.90 26.80
CA LEU A 106 11.63 -17.70 25.54
C LEU A 106 10.69 -17.68 24.33
N GLU A 107 9.68 -18.55 24.29
CA GLU A 107 8.68 -18.60 23.21
C GLU A 107 7.80 -17.35 23.23
N LEU A 108 7.44 -16.86 24.43
CA LEU A 108 6.70 -15.62 24.63
C LEU A 108 7.48 -14.43 24.05
N ILE A 109 8.76 -14.31 24.38
CA ILE A 109 9.65 -13.27 23.86
C ILE A 109 9.73 -13.34 22.33
N LEU A 110 9.99 -14.52 21.77
CA LEU A 110 10.09 -14.73 20.32
C LEU A 110 8.77 -14.41 19.60
N TYR A 111 7.64 -14.78 20.19
CA TYR A 111 6.32 -14.48 19.63
C TYR A 111 6.08 -12.97 19.55
N TYR A 112 6.25 -12.24 20.66
CA TYR A 112 6.08 -10.79 20.67
C TYR A 112 7.07 -10.08 19.73
N LEU A 113 8.35 -10.48 19.70
CA LEU A 113 9.33 -9.89 18.79
C LEU A 113 9.05 -10.18 17.31
N SER A 114 8.43 -11.31 17.00
CA SER A 114 8.11 -11.67 15.61
C SER A 114 6.93 -10.92 15.01
N TYR A 115 6.07 -10.34 15.85
CA TYR A 115 4.91 -9.57 15.38
C TYR A 115 5.27 -8.34 14.55
N PRO A 116 6.15 -7.41 15.00
CA PRO A 116 6.55 -6.27 14.16
C PRO A 116 7.28 -6.73 12.89
N LEU A 117 8.04 -7.83 12.94
CA LEU A 117 8.68 -8.42 11.75
C LEU A 117 7.65 -8.96 10.75
N ARG A 118 6.51 -9.49 11.22
CA ARG A 118 5.38 -9.88 10.38
C ARG A 118 4.72 -8.73 9.68
N VAL A 119 4.44 -7.68 10.44
CA VAL A 119 3.92 -6.44 9.86
C VAL A 119 4.90 -5.96 8.79
N LEU A 120 6.21 -5.97 9.05
CA LEU A 120 7.23 -5.57 8.08
C LEU A 120 7.18 -6.39 6.78
N GLY A 121 7.08 -7.72 6.86
CA GLY A 121 7.02 -8.58 5.68
C GLY A 121 5.77 -8.35 4.83
N ILE A 122 4.62 -8.15 5.47
CA ILE A 122 3.37 -7.78 4.79
C ILE A 122 3.53 -6.42 4.11
N PHE A 123 4.13 -5.44 4.79
CA PHE A 123 4.40 -4.12 4.23
C PHE A 123 5.34 -4.19 3.02
N PHE A 124 6.44 -4.96 3.07
CA PHE A 124 7.31 -5.13 1.92
C PHE A 124 6.58 -5.73 0.72
N THR A 125 5.79 -6.79 0.94
CA THR A 125 5.02 -7.42 -0.13
C THR A 125 4.05 -6.41 -0.77
N GLY A 126 3.31 -5.68 0.06
CA GLY A 126 2.36 -4.67 -0.41
C GLY A 126 3.04 -3.53 -1.16
N LEU A 127 4.14 -2.99 -0.64
CA LEU A 127 4.87 -1.88 -1.25
C LEU A 127 5.56 -2.29 -2.55
N VAL A 128 6.09 -3.52 -2.65
CA VAL A 128 6.60 -4.07 -3.92
C VAL A 128 5.48 -4.13 -4.94
N PHE A 129 4.31 -4.66 -4.55
CA PHE A 129 3.15 -4.74 -5.45
C PHE A 129 2.71 -3.36 -5.94
N VAL A 130 2.61 -2.38 -5.04
CA VAL A 130 2.30 -0.98 -5.38
C VAL A 130 3.33 -0.39 -6.36
N ALA A 131 4.61 -0.64 -6.14
CA ALA A 131 5.67 -0.09 -6.97
C ALA A 131 5.71 -0.67 -8.40
N ILE A 132 5.27 -1.92 -8.60
CA ILE A 132 5.29 -2.59 -9.90
C ILE A 132 3.94 -2.58 -10.64
N THR A 133 2.87 -2.11 -10.02
CA THR A 133 1.51 -2.19 -10.59
C THR A 133 1.00 -0.81 -10.98
N SER A 134 0.66 -0.63 -12.26
CA SER A 134 -0.01 0.58 -12.72
C SER A 134 -1.52 0.54 -12.44
N PRO A 135 -2.16 1.67 -12.06
CA PRO A 135 -3.61 1.76 -11.88
C PRO A 135 -4.41 1.32 -13.12
N ILE A 136 -3.86 1.56 -14.32
CA ILE A 136 -4.50 1.25 -15.61
C ILE A 136 -4.65 -0.26 -15.79
N GLU A 137 -3.75 -1.06 -15.23
CA GLU A 137 -3.79 -2.52 -15.36
C GLU A 137 -5.07 -3.09 -14.73
N PHE A 138 -5.60 -2.45 -13.67
CA PHE A 138 -6.83 -2.88 -13.01
C PHE A 138 -8.07 -2.73 -13.87
N LEU A 139 -8.07 -1.87 -14.90
CA LEU A 139 -9.24 -1.67 -15.77
C LEU A 139 -9.72 -2.97 -16.45
N LYS A 140 -8.83 -3.95 -16.59
CA LYS A 140 -9.15 -5.29 -17.12
C LYS A 140 -10.19 -6.04 -16.26
N PHE A 141 -10.36 -5.68 -14.99
CA PHE A 141 -11.36 -6.24 -14.08
C PHE A 141 -12.72 -5.51 -14.12
N GLY A 142 -12.98 -4.72 -15.16
CA GLY A 142 -14.26 -4.05 -15.39
C GLY A 142 -14.60 -3.06 -14.28
N LYS A 143 -15.82 -3.15 -13.72
CA LYS A 143 -16.35 -2.16 -12.77
C LYS A 143 -15.60 -2.11 -11.43
N LEU A 144 -15.14 -3.25 -10.92
CA LEU A 144 -14.33 -3.32 -9.70
C LEU A 144 -12.94 -2.72 -9.96
N GLY A 145 -12.35 -3.08 -11.09
CA GLY A 145 -11.09 -2.56 -11.58
C GLY A 145 -11.07 -1.03 -11.73
N LEU A 146 -12.14 -0.47 -12.32
CA LEU A 146 -12.32 0.96 -12.46
C LEU A 146 -12.38 1.68 -11.10
N GLY A 147 -13.05 1.08 -10.10
CA GLY A 147 -13.09 1.63 -8.75
C GLY A 147 -11.71 1.71 -8.12
N ILE A 148 -10.94 0.61 -8.21
CA ILE A 148 -9.56 0.56 -7.71
C ILE A 148 -8.67 1.59 -8.43
N ALA A 149 -8.76 1.66 -9.77
CA ALA A 149 -7.97 2.59 -10.57
C ALA A 149 -8.24 4.07 -10.20
N LEU A 150 -9.50 4.42 -9.96
CA LEU A 150 -9.88 5.78 -9.55
C LEU A 150 -9.43 6.12 -8.12
N ILE A 151 -9.52 5.16 -7.19
CA ILE A 151 -8.98 5.34 -5.83
C ILE A 151 -7.48 5.59 -5.90
N TYR A 152 -6.76 4.78 -6.69
CA TYR A 152 -5.31 4.94 -6.87
C TYR A 152 -4.95 6.30 -7.44
N ARG A 153 -5.65 6.72 -8.50
CA ARG A 153 -5.43 8.01 -9.14
C ARG A 153 -5.76 9.19 -8.23
N ALA A 154 -6.78 9.06 -7.39
CA ALA A 154 -7.09 10.05 -6.38
C ALA A 154 -5.98 10.15 -5.32
N PHE A 155 -5.42 9.02 -4.89
CA PHE A 155 -4.28 9.00 -3.99
C PHE A 155 -3.03 9.64 -4.61
N GLU A 156 -2.71 9.33 -5.87
CA GLU A 156 -1.59 9.98 -6.59
C GLU A 156 -1.78 11.49 -6.65
N TYR A 157 -2.99 11.94 -6.97
CA TYR A 157 -3.31 13.36 -7.00
C TYR A 157 -3.19 14.02 -5.62
N SER A 158 -3.70 13.36 -4.56
CA SER A 158 -3.56 13.84 -3.18
C SER A 158 -2.10 14.00 -2.77
N ILE A 159 -1.22 13.09 -3.20
CA ILE A 159 0.22 13.16 -2.94
C ILE A 159 0.84 14.35 -3.69
N SER A 160 0.54 14.52 -4.98
CA SER A 160 1.05 15.65 -5.77
C SER A 160 0.62 16.99 -5.17
N SER A 161 -0.67 17.14 -4.86
CA SER A 161 -1.21 18.34 -4.22
C SER A 161 -0.59 18.59 -2.83
N PHE A 162 -0.28 17.52 -2.10
CA PHE A 162 0.41 17.64 -0.82
C PHE A 162 1.86 18.12 -0.98
N GLU A 163 2.59 17.64 -1.99
CA GLU A 163 3.94 18.14 -2.28
C GLU A 163 3.95 19.60 -2.71
N GLU A 164 3.01 20.01 -3.56
CA GLU A 164 2.82 21.41 -3.95
C GLU A 164 2.53 22.30 -2.73
N ASN A 165 1.62 21.85 -1.84
CA ASN A 165 1.32 22.54 -0.61
C ASN A 165 2.53 22.60 0.34
N ARG A 166 3.31 21.51 0.44
CA ARG A 166 4.57 21.50 1.21
C ARG A 166 5.53 22.56 0.68
N ILE A 167 5.69 22.68 -0.63
CA ILE A 167 6.54 23.69 -1.27
C ILE A 167 6.01 25.10 -0.98
N ALA A 168 4.70 25.33 -1.12
CA ALA A 168 4.10 26.63 -0.81
C ALA A 168 4.32 27.03 0.66
N LEU A 169 4.17 26.09 1.60
CA LEU A 169 4.43 26.32 3.02
C LEU A 169 5.92 26.56 3.33
N MET A 170 6.83 25.92 2.59
CA MET A 170 8.27 26.23 2.69
C MET A 170 8.56 27.66 2.23
N ILE A 171 8.00 28.10 1.10
CA ILE A 171 8.14 29.48 0.60
C ILE A 171 7.58 30.50 1.60
N GLN A 172 6.48 30.17 2.27
CA GLN A 172 5.87 31.02 3.31
C GLN A 172 6.62 31.00 4.64
N GLY A 173 7.70 30.21 4.78
CA GLY A 173 8.45 30.04 6.02
C GLY A 173 7.67 29.32 7.13
N SER A 174 6.53 28.72 6.79
CA SER A 174 5.66 27.97 7.73
C SER A 174 5.99 26.48 7.78
N TRP A 175 6.86 26.00 6.89
CA TRP A 175 7.41 24.65 6.87
C TRP A 175 8.94 24.64 7.04
N PRO A 176 9.53 23.71 7.83
CA PRO A 176 10.97 23.60 7.94
C PRO A 176 11.60 23.19 6.60
N ASP A 177 12.59 23.96 6.15
CA ASP A 177 13.48 23.53 5.08
C ASP A 177 14.57 22.64 5.68
N PHE A 178 14.61 21.39 5.23
CA PHE A 178 15.59 20.39 5.68
C PHE A 178 16.91 20.47 4.89
N ALA A 179 16.98 21.29 3.83
CA ALA A 179 18.19 21.54 3.07
C ALA A 179 19.03 22.68 3.65
N ASP A 180 18.42 23.54 4.47
CA ASP A 180 19.08 24.71 5.02
C ASP A 180 19.82 24.39 6.34
N SER A 181 20.95 25.06 6.58
CA SER A 181 21.86 24.79 7.71
C SER A 181 21.37 25.31 9.07
N ASP A 182 20.06 25.41 9.25
CA ASP A 182 19.45 25.90 10.48
C ASP A 182 19.79 24.95 11.65
N SER A 183 19.94 25.49 12.87
CA SER A 183 20.36 24.67 14.02
C SER A 183 19.37 23.52 14.27
N ARG A 184 19.88 22.30 14.48
CA ARG A 184 19.05 21.06 14.59
C ARG A 184 17.89 21.18 15.61
N ILE A 185 18.08 21.97 16.66
CA ILE A 185 17.08 22.24 17.70
C ILE A 185 15.95 23.12 17.17
N ARG A 186 16.28 24.20 16.43
CA ARG A 186 15.28 25.10 15.83
C ARG A 186 14.45 24.38 14.77
N LEU A 187 15.10 23.49 14.02
CA LEU A 187 14.46 22.64 13.02
C LEU A 187 13.49 21.63 13.67
N PHE A 188 13.85 21.06 14.82
CA PHE A 188 12.97 20.19 15.61
C PHE A 188 11.73 20.92 16.15
N PHE A 189 11.90 22.13 16.71
CA PHE A 189 10.77 22.94 17.19
C PHE A 189 9.84 23.41 16.06
N LYS A 190 10.41 23.84 14.91
CA LYS A 190 9.62 24.13 13.70
C LYS A 190 8.84 22.89 13.27
N LEU A 191 9.46 21.71 13.27
CA LEU A 191 8.82 20.45 12.88
C LEU A 191 7.63 20.10 13.78
N ILE A 192 7.77 20.19 15.10
CA ILE A 192 6.67 19.95 16.05
C ILE A 192 5.53 20.95 15.79
N ARG A 193 5.85 22.24 15.61
CA ARG A 193 4.85 23.28 15.37
C ARG A 193 4.12 23.13 14.04
N SER A 194 4.82 22.66 13.00
CA SER A 194 4.24 22.45 11.67
C SER A 194 3.54 21.09 11.51
N THR A 195 3.78 20.13 12.41
CA THR A 195 3.16 18.79 12.36
C THR A 195 1.63 18.82 12.36
N PRO A 196 0.93 19.59 13.21
CA PRO A 196 -0.53 19.73 13.14
C PRO A 196 -1.01 20.29 11.80
N LEU A 197 -0.25 21.23 11.22
CA LEU A 197 -0.55 21.81 9.91
C LEU A 197 -0.42 20.76 8.81
N LEU A 198 0.59 19.89 8.91
CA LEU A 198 0.79 18.74 8.02
C LEU A 198 -0.35 17.74 8.14
N ILE A 199 -0.72 17.38 9.36
CA ILE A 199 -1.82 16.45 9.64
C ILE A 199 -3.11 17.03 9.07
N ALA A 200 -3.41 18.31 9.31
CA ALA A 200 -4.59 18.98 8.80
C ALA A 200 -4.61 19.06 7.26
N THR A 201 -3.48 19.38 6.61
CA THR A 201 -3.39 19.40 5.14
C THR A 201 -3.46 18.01 4.53
N THR A 202 -2.86 17.00 5.18
CA THR A 202 -2.92 15.60 4.76
C THR A 202 -4.35 15.07 4.90
N PHE A 203 -5.00 15.29 6.04
CA PHE A 203 -6.40 14.92 6.24
C PHE A 203 -7.31 15.66 5.28
N ARG A 204 -7.10 16.97 5.06
CA ARG A 204 -7.84 17.73 4.05
C ARG A 204 -7.68 17.10 2.66
N ASN A 205 -6.46 16.76 2.24
CA ASN A 205 -6.23 16.14 0.94
C ASN A 205 -6.74 14.69 0.87
N ILE A 206 -6.71 13.89 1.93
CA ILE A 206 -7.25 12.53 1.88
C ILE A 206 -8.80 12.56 1.92
N ILE A 207 -9.37 13.40 2.79
CA ILE A 207 -10.81 13.53 3.01
C ILE A 207 -11.51 14.27 1.88
N LEU A 208 -10.90 15.26 1.20
CA LEU A 208 -11.54 15.92 0.06
C LEU A 208 -11.43 15.11 -1.23
N TRP A 209 -10.32 14.41 -1.46
CA TRP A 209 -10.08 13.72 -2.73
C TRP A 209 -10.74 12.33 -2.79
N SER A 210 -11.01 11.67 -1.65
CA SER A 210 -11.83 10.44 -1.63
C SER A 210 -13.29 10.64 -2.12
N PRO A 211 -14.04 11.64 -1.63
CA PRO A 211 -15.36 12.01 -2.16
C PRO A 211 -15.31 12.42 -3.62
N TRP A 212 -14.27 13.12 -4.07
CA TRP A 212 -14.09 13.47 -5.48
C TRP A 212 -13.90 12.21 -6.35
N ALA A 213 -13.06 11.26 -5.92
CA ALA A 213 -12.88 9.97 -6.58
C ALA A 213 -14.20 9.20 -6.70
N TRP A 214 -15.02 9.25 -5.64
CA TRP A 214 -16.34 8.64 -5.62
C TRP A 214 -17.34 9.33 -6.57
N ILE A 215 -17.32 10.66 -6.64
CA ILE A 215 -18.14 11.43 -7.60
C ILE A 215 -17.74 11.09 -9.03
N CYS A 216 -16.43 11.05 -9.35
CA CYS A 216 -15.92 10.65 -10.65
C CYS A 216 -16.32 9.21 -11.00
N TYR A 217 -16.21 8.27 -10.06
CA TYR A 217 -16.67 6.90 -10.26
C TYR A 217 -18.15 6.83 -10.61
N ASN A 218 -19.00 7.58 -9.88
CA ASN A 218 -20.44 7.59 -10.14
C ASN A 218 -20.80 8.28 -11.46
N ALA A 219 -20.08 9.33 -11.85
CA ALA A 219 -20.26 10.00 -13.14
C ALA A 219 -19.90 9.05 -14.31
N ILE A 220 -18.74 8.40 -14.24
CA ILE A 220 -18.28 7.45 -15.27
C ILE A 220 -19.20 6.23 -15.33
N LYS A 221 -19.62 5.69 -14.18
CA LYS A 221 -20.58 4.58 -14.11
C LYS A 221 -21.91 4.94 -14.77
N LYS A 222 -22.43 6.16 -14.55
CA LYS A 222 -23.67 6.63 -15.20
C LYS A 222 -23.49 6.76 -16.71
N ASP A 223 -22.34 7.26 -17.17
CA ASP A 223 -22.06 7.41 -18.60
C ASP A 223 -21.92 6.05 -19.31
N ILE A 224 -21.25 5.07 -18.68
CA ILE A 224 -21.16 3.70 -19.20
C ILE A 224 -22.55 3.05 -19.29
N ILE A 225 -23.38 3.15 -18.24
CA ILE A 225 -24.75 2.61 -18.24
C ILE A 225 -25.59 3.26 -19.34
N ARG A 226 -25.43 4.57 -19.55
CA ARG A 226 -26.14 5.30 -20.60
C ARG A 226 -25.75 4.80 -21.99
N ARG A 227 -24.45 4.69 -22.28
CA ARG A 227 -23.94 4.17 -23.57
C ARG A 227 -24.40 2.73 -23.85
N MET A 228 -24.38 1.85 -22.85
CA MET A 228 -24.89 0.48 -23.00
C MET A 228 -26.39 0.44 -23.32
N LYS A 229 -27.17 1.35 -22.72
CA LYS A 229 -28.61 1.47 -23.00
C LYS A 229 -28.85 1.98 -24.42
N ASP A 230 -28.09 2.98 -24.85
CA ASP A 230 -28.19 3.54 -26.20
C ASP A 230 -27.80 2.52 -27.29
N GLU A 231 -26.75 1.70 -27.07
CA GLU A 231 -26.38 0.59 -27.95
C GLU A 231 -27.45 -0.52 -28.00
N SER A 232 -28.09 -0.85 -26.88
CA SER A 232 -29.18 -1.83 -26.85
C SER A 232 -30.41 -1.38 -27.63
N ILE A 233 -30.75 -0.09 -27.56
CA ILE A 233 -31.84 0.52 -28.32
C ILE A 233 -31.50 0.51 -29.81
N PHE A 234 -30.27 0.89 -30.16
CA PHE A 234 -29.80 0.89 -31.54
C PHE A 234 -29.86 -0.51 -32.17
N ASN A 235 -29.38 -1.54 -31.45
CA ASN A 235 -29.43 -2.93 -31.93
C ASN A 235 -30.86 -3.50 -32.02
N SER A 236 -31.76 -3.13 -31.10
CA SER A 236 -33.18 -3.55 -31.18
C SER A 236 -33.91 -2.93 -32.38
N ASN A 237 -33.58 -1.68 -32.72
CA ASN A 237 -34.14 -1.01 -33.89
C ASN A 237 -33.55 -1.55 -35.20
N ALA A 238 -32.25 -1.83 -35.24
CA ALA A 238 -31.60 -2.45 -36.40
C ALA A 238 -32.14 -3.88 -36.68
N GLY A 239 -32.47 -4.64 -35.63
CA GLY A 239 -33.12 -5.95 -35.76
C GLY A 239 -34.55 -5.87 -36.29
N ARG A 240 -35.33 -4.86 -35.88
CA ARG A 240 -36.69 -4.62 -36.42
C ARG A 240 -36.66 -4.23 -37.90
N SER A 241 -35.76 -3.35 -38.31
CA SER A 241 -35.64 -2.91 -39.71
C SER A 241 -35.28 -4.05 -40.68
N ARG A 242 -34.53 -5.06 -40.21
CA ARG A 242 -34.24 -6.28 -41.00
C ARG A 242 -35.41 -7.27 -41.05
N SER A 243 -36.26 -7.31 -40.02
CA SER A 243 -37.47 -8.14 -40.04
C SER A 243 -38.57 -7.59 -40.96
N SER A 244 -38.63 -6.27 -41.14
CA SER A 244 -39.60 -5.60 -42.02
C SER A 244 -39.24 -5.67 -43.51
N SER A 245 -37.99 -5.95 -43.87
CA SER A 245 -37.56 -6.06 -45.28
C SER A 245 -37.70 -7.46 -45.89
N ASN A 246 -38.11 -8.47 -45.11
CA ASN A 246 -38.23 -9.86 -45.57
C ASN A 246 -39.68 -10.32 -45.83
N ASN A 247 -40.67 -9.43 -45.72
CA ASN A 247 -42.10 -9.73 -45.96
C ASN A 247 -42.64 -9.17 -47.29
N SER A 248 -41.76 -8.87 -48.25
CA SER A 248 -42.14 -8.47 -49.61
C SER A 248 -41.69 -9.52 -50.62
N HIS A 249 -42.35 -10.67 -50.62
CA HIS A 249 -42.41 -11.62 -51.73
C HIS A 249 -43.79 -12.27 -51.77
#